data_AF-A0A662MVV9-F1
#
_entry.id   AF-A0A662MVV9-F1
#
_cell.length_a   1.000
_cell.length_b   1.000
_cell.length_c   1.000
_cell.angle_alpha   90.00
_cell.angle_beta   90.00
_cell.angle_gamma   90.00
#
_symmetry.space_group_name_H-M   'P 1'
#
loop_
_entity.id
_entity.type
_entity.pdbx_description
1 polymer ?
#
loop_
_entity_poly.entity_id
_entity_poly.type
_entity_poly.pdbx_seq_one_letter_code
_entity_poly.pdbx_strand_id
1 'polypeptide(L)'
;GFPGIFRGTLDVRAKTITDTMCIAAARELAALAEERGLNDEYIVPTMDDWEVFPREAAAVGVQAIKDGVARLKLSHQELLDRAFDIIKRAREQTKVMMREGFIPPAPPGTEPPSN
;
A
#
# COMPACT_ATOMS: atom_id res chain seq x y z
N GLY A 1 -0.04 -4.18 -4.86
CA GLY A 1 -1.20 -4.15 -5.77
C GLY A 1 -2.36 -3.42 -5.12
N PHE A 2 -3.22 -4.16 -4.42
CA PHE A 2 -4.57 -3.66 -4.12
C PHE A 2 -4.70 -2.56 -3.05
N PRO A 3 -3.89 -2.40 -1.99
CA PRO A 3 -4.02 -1.22 -1.14
C PRO A 3 -3.35 0.04 -1.72
N GLY A 4 -2.18 -0.10 -2.35
CA GLY A 4 -1.35 1.02 -2.79
C GLY A 4 -1.94 1.81 -3.95
N ILE A 5 -2.48 1.13 -4.98
CA ILE A 5 -3.11 1.78 -6.13
C ILE A 5 -4.26 2.70 -5.70
N PHE A 6 -5.12 2.24 -4.79
CA PHE A 6 -6.24 3.06 -4.31
C PHE A 6 -5.75 4.23 -3.46
N ARG A 7 -4.78 4.00 -2.56
CA ARG A 7 -4.21 5.06 -1.73
C ARG A 7 -3.63 6.19 -2.60
N GLY A 8 -2.83 5.85 -3.61
CA GLY A 8 -2.25 6.81 -4.55
C GLY A 8 -3.30 7.58 -5.35
N THR A 9 -4.28 6.87 -5.92
CA THR A 9 -5.43 7.44 -6.64
C THR A 9 -6.20 8.44 -5.77
N LEU A 10 -6.48 8.09 -4.52
CA LEU A 10 -7.24 8.90 -3.58
C LEU A 10 -6.45 10.13 -3.11
N ASP A 11 -5.14 10.00 -2.88
CA ASP A 11 -4.31 11.09 -2.38
C ASP A 11 -4.16 12.24 -3.38
N VAL A 12 -4.10 11.94 -4.68
CA VAL A 12 -4.11 12.98 -5.73
C VAL A 12 -5.51 13.32 -6.25
N ARG A 13 -6.54 12.67 -5.69
CA ARG A 13 -7.94 12.77 -6.12
C ARG A 13 -8.06 12.53 -7.63
N ALA A 14 -7.43 11.49 -8.17
CA ALA A 14 -7.54 11.16 -9.58
C ALA A 14 -9.01 10.89 -9.98
N LYS A 15 -9.37 11.22 -11.22
CA LYS A 15 -10.72 11.00 -11.76
C LYS A 15 -10.98 9.54 -12.12
N THR A 16 -9.93 8.81 -12.44
CA THR A 16 -9.95 7.41 -12.87
C THR A 16 -8.62 6.75 -12.54
N ILE A 17 -8.56 5.43 -12.67
CA ILE A 17 -7.33 4.65 -12.68
C ILE A 17 -7.00 4.33 -14.13
N THR A 18 -5.81 4.69 -14.59
CA THR A 18 -5.32 4.43 -15.95
C THR A 18 -4.45 3.18 -15.99
N ASP A 19 -4.28 2.58 -17.18
CA ASP A 19 -3.38 1.43 -17.36
C ASP A 19 -1.94 1.79 -17.00
N THR A 20 -1.52 3.02 -17.30
CA THR A 20 -0.21 3.58 -16.91
C THR A 20 -0.02 3.63 -15.40
N MET A 21 -1.07 3.95 -14.62
CA MET A 21 -1.04 3.86 -13.16
C MET A 21 -0.87 2.41 -12.68
N CYS A 22 -1.57 1.46 -13.29
CA CYS A 22 -1.41 0.03 -12.97
C CYS A 22 0.00 -0.48 -13.29
N ILE A 23 0.58 -0.05 -14.42
CA ILE A 23 1.95 -0.37 -14.80
C ILE A 23 2.95 0.24 -13.81
N ALA A 24 2.74 1.48 -13.38
CA ALA A 24 3.59 2.13 -12.38
C ALA A 24 3.57 1.37 -11.05
N ALA A 25 2.39 0.93 -10.61
CA ALA A 25 2.24 0.11 -9.42
C ALA A 25 2.98 -1.25 -9.53
N ALA A 26 2.81 -1.93 -10.66
CA ALA A 26 3.51 -3.20 -10.92
C ALA A 26 5.04 -3.05 -10.91
N ARG A 27 5.55 -1.94 -11.47
CA ARG A 27 6.99 -1.63 -11.47
C ARG A 27 7.53 -1.38 -10.06
N GLU A 28 6.80 -0.64 -9.22
CA GLU A 28 7.22 -0.44 -7.82
C GLU A 28 7.22 -1.74 -7.00
N LEU A 29 6.22 -2.60 -7.22
CA LEU A 29 6.18 -3.92 -6.57
C LEU A 29 7.41 -4.76 -6.94
N ALA A 30 7.76 -4.78 -8.22
CA ALA A 30 8.94 -5.49 -8.71
C ALA A 30 10.24 -4.89 -8.17
N ALA A 31 10.36 -3.56 -8.17
CA ALA A 31 11.54 -2.87 -7.64
C ALA A 31 11.74 -3.16 -6.15
N LEU A 32 10.68 -3.15 -5.34
CA LEU A 32 10.79 -3.50 -3.92
C LEU A 32 11.19 -4.96 -3.71
N ALA A 33 10.64 -5.89 -4.49
CA ALA A 33 11.01 -7.31 -4.42
C ALA A 33 12.51 -7.50 -4.74
N GLU A 34 13.01 -6.80 -5.75
CA GLU A 34 14.42 -6.81 -6.13
C GLU A 34 15.31 -6.23 -5.03
N GLU A 35 14.93 -5.09 -4.44
CA GLU A 35 15.66 -4.47 -3.32
C GLU A 35 15.74 -5.36 -2.07
N ARG A 36 14.70 -6.17 -1.82
CA ARG A 36 14.67 -7.11 -0.69
C ARG A 36 15.40 -8.42 -0.94
N GLY A 37 15.80 -8.67 -2.19
CA GLY A 37 16.51 -9.88 -2.61
C GLY A 37 15.54 -10.96 -3.09
N LEU A 38 15.63 -11.24 -4.39
CA LEU A 38 14.84 -12.30 -5.03
C LEU A 38 15.42 -13.68 -4.69
N ASN A 39 14.54 -14.63 -4.45
CA ASN A 39 14.88 -16.05 -4.35
C ASN A 39 13.70 -16.91 -4.84
N ASP A 40 13.90 -18.22 -4.93
CA ASP A 40 12.91 -19.15 -5.48
C ASP A 40 11.58 -19.15 -4.72
N GLU A 41 11.56 -18.69 -3.46
CA GLU A 41 10.39 -18.58 -2.59
C GLU A 41 9.89 -17.13 -2.43
N TYR A 42 10.61 -16.13 -2.95
CA TYR A 42 10.32 -14.70 -2.81
C TYR A 42 10.52 -13.98 -4.14
N ILE A 43 9.45 -13.93 -4.93
CA ILE A 43 9.39 -13.25 -6.23
C ILE A 43 8.53 -11.97 -6.20
N VAL A 44 7.74 -11.79 -5.13
CA VAL A 44 6.82 -10.65 -4.95
C VAL A 44 6.70 -10.35 -3.46
N PRO A 45 6.54 -9.07 -3.06
CA PRO A 45 6.42 -8.72 -1.64
C PRO A 45 5.17 -9.35 -1.02
N THR A 46 5.29 -9.75 0.23
CA THR A 46 4.19 -10.36 0.99
C THR A 46 3.29 -9.29 1.60
N MET A 47 2.12 -9.70 2.13
CA MET A 47 1.21 -8.76 2.81
C MET A 47 1.79 -8.19 4.12
N ASP A 48 2.80 -8.86 4.69
CA ASP A 48 3.51 -8.38 5.88
C ASP A 48 4.49 -7.25 5.55
N ASP A 49 4.90 -7.14 4.28
CA ASP A 49 5.80 -6.12 3.75
C ASP A 49 5.05 -4.80 3.51
N TRP A 50 4.42 -4.27 4.55
CA TRP A 50 3.48 -3.16 4.43
C TRP A 50 4.10 -1.85 3.91
N GLU A 51 5.42 -1.70 3.94
CA GLU A 51 6.18 -0.60 3.33
C GLU A 51 6.01 -0.54 1.80
N VAL A 52 5.55 -1.63 1.19
CA VAL A 52 5.21 -1.67 -0.24
C VAL A 52 4.04 -0.75 -0.57
N PHE A 53 3.08 -0.60 0.34
CA PHE A 53 1.85 0.13 0.05
C PHE A 53 2.07 1.65 -0.05
N PRO A 54 2.84 2.31 0.85
CA PRO A 54 3.20 3.72 0.69
C PRO A 54 3.99 4.01 -0.59
N ARG A 55 4.95 3.15 -0.95
CA ARG A 55 5.76 3.30 -2.17
C ARG A 55 4.91 3.18 -3.43
N GLU A 56 4.10 2.14 -3.51
CA GLU A 56 3.16 1.92 -4.59
C GLU A 56 2.18 3.11 -4.72
N ALA A 57 1.67 3.63 -3.60
CA ALA A 57 0.79 4.79 -3.59
C ALA A 57 1.47 6.06 -4.13
N ALA A 58 2.73 6.31 -3.75
CA ALA A 58 3.49 7.46 -4.23
C ALA A 58 3.72 7.39 -5.74
N ALA A 59 4.13 6.24 -6.27
CA ALA A 59 4.34 6.06 -7.71
C ALA A 59 3.04 6.20 -8.52
N VAL A 60 1.94 5.63 -8.03
CA VAL A 60 0.62 5.76 -8.67
C VAL A 60 0.14 7.21 -8.66
N GLY A 61 0.30 7.92 -7.54
CA GLY A 61 -0.05 9.33 -7.44
C GLY A 61 0.76 10.20 -8.40
N VAL A 62 2.08 9.98 -8.49
CA VAL A 62 2.94 10.68 -9.46
C VAL A 62 2.53 10.36 -10.89
N GLN A 63 2.22 9.10 -11.21
CA GLN A 63 1.79 8.73 -12.55
C GLN A 63 0.44 9.36 -12.91
N ALA A 64 -0.52 9.39 -11.99
CA ALA A 64 -1.80 10.07 -12.18
C ALA A 64 -1.66 11.58 -12.43
N ILE A 65 -0.64 12.22 -11.83
CA ILE A 65 -0.31 13.64 -12.10
C ILE A 65 0.26 13.78 -13.52
N LYS A 66 1.16 12.88 -13.94
CA LYS A 66 1.73 12.86 -15.30
C LYS A 66 0.66 12.63 -16.36
N ASP A 67 -0.29 11.75 -16.10
CA ASP A 67 -1.40 11.41 -16.99
C ASP A 67 -2.47 12.52 -17.04
N GLY A 68 -2.38 13.55 -16.20
CA GLY A 68 -3.33 14.67 -16.16
C GLY A 68 -4.70 14.32 -15.58
N VAL A 69 -4.85 13.13 -14.97
CA VAL A 69 -6.10 12.67 -14.35
C VAL A 69 -6.23 13.10 -12.89
N ALA A 70 -5.13 13.54 -12.27
CA ALA A 70 -5.07 14.06 -10.90
C ALA A 70 -5.67 15.47 -10.76
N ARG A 71 -6.34 15.72 -9.63
CA ARG A 71 -6.84 17.05 -9.25
C ARG A 71 -5.92 17.76 -8.25
N LEU A 72 -5.11 17.02 -7.50
CA LEU A 72 -4.07 17.55 -6.63
C LEU A 72 -2.70 17.22 -7.19
N LYS A 73 -1.79 18.19 -7.17
CA LYS A 73 -0.40 18.03 -7.59
C LYS A 73 0.47 18.06 -6.35
N LEU A 74 0.85 16.88 -5.87
CA LEU A 74 1.74 16.68 -4.74
C LEU A 74 3.08 16.15 -5.26
N SER A 75 4.15 16.45 -4.56
CA SER A 75 5.45 15.84 -4.81
C SER A 75 5.45 14.35 -4.42
N HIS A 76 6.43 13.62 -4.94
CA HIS A 76 6.61 12.20 -4.58
C HIS A 76 6.77 12.02 -3.06
N GLN A 77 7.56 12.88 -2.41
CA GLN A 77 7.81 12.80 -0.98
C GLN A 77 6.53 13.05 -0.17
N GLU A 78 5.75 14.08 -0.53
CA GLU A 78 4.49 14.37 0.14
C GLU A 78 3.47 13.22 0.01
N LEU A 79 3.44 12.53 -1.14
CA LEU A 79 2.60 11.36 -1.34
C LEU A 79 3.06 10.17 -0.49
N LEU A 80 4.38 9.95 -0.44
CA LEU A 80 4.97 8.89 0.35
C LEU A 80 4.69 9.07 1.84
N ASP A 81 4.98 10.26 2.38
CA ASP A 81 4.78 10.58 3.80
C ASP A 81 3.30 10.45 4.19
N ARG A 82 2.42 11.02 3.37
CA ARG A 82 0.97 10.95 3.59
C ARG A 82 0.46 9.51 3.59
N ALA A 83 0.88 8.70 2.62
CA ALA A 83 0.47 7.31 2.55
C ALA A 83 1.01 6.51 3.75
N PHE A 84 2.27 6.75 4.12
CA PHE A 84 2.91 6.12 5.27
C PHE A 84 2.16 6.42 6.57
N ASP A 85 1.87 7.69 6.86
CA ASP A 85 1.19 8.11 8.08
C ASP A 85 -0.22 7.50 8.20
N ILE A 86 -0.99 7.51 7.11
CA ILE A 86 -2.34 6.94 7.09
C ILE A 86 -2.30 5.44 7.38
N ILE A 87 -1.40 4.71 6.70
CA ILE A 87 -1.30 3.26 6.82
C ILE A 87 -0.79 2.88 8.21
N LYS A 88 0.24 3.56 8.70
CA LYS A 88 0.80 3.35 10.03
C LYS A 88 -0.25 3.58 11.11
N ARG A 89 -0.95 4.72 11.06
CA ARG A 89 -2.01 5.06 12.01
C ARG A 89 -3.11 4.00 12.04
N ALA A 90 -3.60 3.55 10.87
CA ALA A 90 -4.64 2.54 10.80
C ALA A 90 -4.19 1.22 11.47
N ARG A 91 -2.97 0.76 11.16
CA ARG A 91 -2.40 -0.46 11.75
C ARG A 91 -2.22 -0.34 13.26
N GLU A 92 -1.70 0.79 13.73
CA GLU A 92 -1.48 1.04 15.16
C GLU A 92 -2.80 1.12 15.93
N GLN A 93 -3.80 1.80 15.39
CA GLN A 93 -5.13 1.89 16.01
C GLN A 93 -5.77 0.51 16.17
N THR A 94 -5.74 -0.33 15.13
CA THR A 94 -6.25 -1.71 15.23
C THR A 94 -5.50 -2.51 16.28
N LYS A 95 -4.16 -2.43 16.32
CA LYS A 95 -3.35 -3.13 17.33
C LYS A 95 -3.68 -2.68 18.74
N VAL A 96 -3.90 -1.38 18.96
CA VAL A 96 -4.31 -0.84 20.26
C VAL A 96 -5.70 -1.34 20.62
N MET A 97 -6.68 -1.29 19.71
CA MET A 97 -8.02 -1.78 19.97
C MET A 97 -8.07 -3.28 20.31
N MET A 98 -7.22 -4.09 19.68
CA MET A 98 -7.05 -5.51 20.02
C MET A 98 -6.41 -5.68 21.41
N ARG A 99 -5.37 -4.91 21.73
CA ARG A 99 -4.66 -4.98 23.02
C ARG A 99 -5.54 -4.57 24.20
N GLU A 100 -6.31 -3.50 24.04
CA GLU A 100 -7.21 -2.97 25.07
C GLU A 100 -8.53 -3.76 25.18
N GLY A 101 -8.73 -4.79 24.35
CA GLY A 101 -9.91 -5.67 24.41
C GLY A 101 -11.19 -5.07 23.79
N PHE A 102 -11.10 -3.94 23.09
CA PHE A 102 -12.22 -3.39 22.30
C PHE A 102 -12.53 -4.26 21.07
N ILE A 103 -11.53 -4.97 20.54
CA ILE A 103 -11.69 -6.02 19.53
C ILE A 103 -11.41 -7.36 20.22
N PRO A 104 -12.42 -8.25 20.33
CA PRO A 104 -12.23 -9.54 20.98
C PRO A 104 -11.29 -10.45 20.17
N PRO A 105 -10.57 -11.38 20.84
CA PRO A 105 -9.79 -12.38 20.14
C PRO A 105 -10.69 -13.31 19.32
N ALA A 106 -10.11 -13.97 18.32
CA ALA A 106 -10.82 -14.98 17.56
C ALA A 106 -11.36 -16.09 18.49
N PRO A 107 -12.57 -16.63 18.23
CA PRO A 107 -13.09 -17.76 18.99
C PRO A 107 -12.13 -18.96 18.96
N PRO A 108 -12.04 -19.73 20.05
CA PRO A 108 -11.27 -20.97 20.05
C PRO A 108 -11.78 -21.92 18.96
N GLY A 109 -10.86 -22.47 18.15
CA GLY A 109 -11.20 -23.42 17.07
C GLY A 109 -11.51 -22.80 15.71
N THR A 110 -11.37 -21.48 15.54
CA THR A 110 -11.45 -20.79 14.23
C THR A 110 -10.10 -20.28 13.73
N GLU A 111 -9.00 -20.84 14.24
CA GLU A 111 -7.67 -20.45 13.78
C GLU A 111 -7.49 -20.86 12.31
N PRO A 112 -6.97 -19.95 11.46
CA PRO A 112 -6.65 -20.33 10.08
C PRO A 112 -5.61 -21.45 10.09
N PRO A 113 -5.63 -22.36 9.09
CA PRO A 113 -4.62 -23.40 8.98
C PRO A 113 -3.23 -22.76 8.99
N SER A 114 -2.33 -23.33 9.78
CA SER A 114 -0.91 -22.96 9.80
C SER A 114 -0.37 -23.12 8.38
N ASN A 115 0.07 -22.01 7.79
CA ASN A 115 0.69 -21.95 6.49
C ASN A 115 2.19 -22.26 6.60
#